data_AF-A0A365YTK4-F1
#
_entry.id   AF-A0A365YTK4-F1
#
_cell.length_a   1.000
_cell.length_b   1.000
_cell.length_c   1.000
_cell.angle_alpha   90.00
_cell.angle_beta   90.00
_cell.angle_gamma   90.00
#
_symmetry.space_group_name_H-M   'P 1'
#
loop_
_entity.id
_entity.type
_entity.pdbx_description
1 polymer ?
#
loop_
_entity_poly.entity_id
_entity_poly.type
_entity_poly.pdbx_seq_one_letter_code
_entity_poly.pdbx_strand_id
1 'polypeptide(L)'
;MEQVTDSETEQLQQLLAQAAEQSAQKKVMPVVKMIAAQQLVIMELMQMLVDSGTVHAEDIAARMRHLMEHTDSKDMAARALFDQVRSRFATQ
;
A
#
# COMPACT_ATOMS: atom_id res chain seq x y z
N MET A 1 43.60 -20.72 17.40
CA MET A 1 42.87 -19.89 16.42
C MET A 1 41.93 -20.82 15.71
N GLU A 2 40.64 -20.80 16.05
CA GLU A 2 39.62 -21.58 15.34
C GLU A 2 39.53 -21.05 13.90
N GLN A 3 39.77 -21.92 12.93
CA GLN A 3 39.53 -21.62 11.52
C GLN A 3 38.02 -21.63 11.32
N VAL A 4 37.42 -20.45 11.24
CA VAL A 4 36.05 -20.30 10.73
C VAL A 4 36.06 -20.82 9.31
N THR A 5 35.34 -21.90 9.07
CA THR A 5 35.24 -22.55 7.77
C THR A 5 34.36 -21.73 6.81
N ASP A 6 34.56 -21.86 5.50
CA ASP A 6 33.79 -21.13 4.49
C ASP A 6 32.27 -21.34 4.65
N SER A 7 31.86 -22.54 5.10
CA SER A 7 30.47 -22.86 5.42
C SER A 7 29.88 -22.06 6.59
N GLU A 8 30.67 -21.76 7.62
CA GLU A 8 30.23 -20.96 8.76
C GLU A 8 30.10 -19.48 8.39
N THR A 9 30.94 -19.03 7.46
CA THR A 9 30.89 -17.68 6.89
C THR A 9 29.66 -17.48 6.00
N GLU A 10 29.31 -18.47 5.17
CA GLU A 10 28.10 -18.44 4.35
C GLU A 10 26.81 -18.48 5.18
N GLN A 11 26.76 -19.31 6.22
CA GLN A 11 25.62 -19.36 7.14
C GLN A 11 25.45 -18.02 7.88
N LEU A 12 26.54 -17.39 8.30
CA LEU A 12 26.49 -16.09 8.95
C LEU A 12 25.96 -15.00 8.01
N GLN A 13 26.33 -15.01 6.72
CA GLN A 13 25.82 -14.05 5.74
C GLN A 13 24.31 -14.21 5.50
N GLN A 14 23.81 -15.44 5.41
CA GLN A 14 22.37 -15.70 5.27
C GLN A 14 21.58 -15.24 6.50
N LEU A 15 22.10 -15.51 7.71
CA LEU A 15 21.48 -15.04 8.95
C LEU A 15 21.47 -13.51 9.06
N LEU A 16 22.53 -12.84 8.62
CA LEU A 16 22.60 -11.37 8.58
C LEU A 16 21.63 -10.77 7.55
N ALA A 17 21.51 -11.38 6.37
CA ALA A 17 20.54 -10.96 5.35
C ALA A 17 19.09 -11.12 5.85
N GLN A 18 18.78 -12.25 6.48
CA GLN A 18 17.46 -12.51 7.06
C GLN A 18 17.17 -11.57 8.24
N ALA A 19 18.15 -11.27 9.08
CA ALA A 19 18.02 -10.29 10.16
C ALA A 19 17.79 -8.86 9.63
N ALA A 20 18.48 -8.49 8.53
CA ALA A 20 18.28 -7.21 7.87
C ALA A 20 16.86 -7.11 7.25
N GLU A 21 16.38 -8.17 6.60
CA GLU A 21 15.03 -8.25 6.05
C GLU A 21 13.96 -8.19 7.15
N GLN A 22 14.11 -8.96 8.22
CA GLN A 22 13.20 -8.90 9.38
C GLN A 22 13.22 -7.54 10.06
N SER A 23 14.37 -6.89 10.16
CA SER A 23 14.51 -5.53 10.70
C SER A 23 13.81 -4.50 9.82
N ALA A 24 13.95 -4.62 8.50
CA ALA A 24 13.23 -3.78 7.54
C ALA A 24 11.70 -3.99 7.65
N GLN A 25 11.23 -5.24 7.71
CA GLN A 25 9.82 -5.55 7.90
C GLN A 25 9.27 -5.00 9.22
N LYS A 26 10.00 -5.14 10.33
CA LYS A 26 9.58 -4.59 11.64
C LYS A 26 9.44 -3.08 11.63
N LYS A 27 10.27 -2.37 10.87
CA LYS A 27 10.21 -0.90 10.73
C LYS A 27 9.11 -0.45 9.77
N VAL A 28 8.89 -1.17 8.68
CA VAL A 28 7.95 -0.79 7.61
C VAL A 28 6.50 -1.19 7.94
N MET A 29 6.28 -2.33 8.60
CA MET A 29 4.95 -2.86 8.88
C MET A 29 4.03 -1.91 9.68
N PRO A 30 4.50 -1.20 10.72
CA PRO A 30 3.68 -0.21 11.41
C PRO A 30 3.20 0.92 10.48
N VAL A 31 4.07 1.39 9.58
CA VAL A 31 3.73 2.44 8.62
C VAL A 31 2.70 1.94 7.61
N VAL A 32 2.87 0.73 7.09
CA VAL A 32 1.89 0.10 6.18
C VAL A 32 0.53 -0.05 6.85
N LYS A 33 0.49 -0.49 8.11
CA LYS A 33 -0.76 -0.59 8.89
C LYS A 33 -1.42 0.77 9.11
N MET A 34 -0.63 1.81 9.38
CA MET A 34 -1.13 3.16 9.53
C MET A 34 -1.73 3.70 8.22
N ILE A 35 -1.05 3.48 7.09
CA ILE A 35 -1.54 3.88 5.76
C ILE A 35 -2.85 3.15 5.44
N ALA A 36 -2.93 1.85 5.71
CA ALA A 36 -4.16 1.09 5.52
C ALA A 36 -5.32 1.63 6.40
N ALA A 37 -5.06 1.97 7.67
CA ALA A 37 -6.05 2.57 8.54
C ALA A 37 -6.49 3.96 8.03
N GLN A 38 -5.56 4.78 7.55
CA GLN A 38 -5.87 6.08 6.94
C GLN A 38 -6.74 5.93 5.69
N GLN A 39 -6.48 4.93 4.85
CA GLN A 39 -7.30 4.64 3.67
C GLN A 39 -8.74 4.27 4.05
N LEU A 40 -8.95 3.47 5.09
CA LEU A 40 -10.28 3.15 5.60
C LEU A 40 -11.02 4.41 6.05
N VAL A 41 -10.38 5.26 6.85
CA VAL A 41 -10.99 6.51 7.33
C VAL A 41 -11.39 7.42 6.16
N ILE A 42 -10.52 7.58 5.17
CA ILE A 42 -10.82 8.40 3.99
C ILE A 42 -11.99 7.83 3.19
N MET A 43 -12.06 6.51 2.98
CA MET A 43 -13.17 5.88 2.28
C MET A 43 -14.51 6.06 3.00
N GLU A 44 -14.53 5.94 4.33
CA GLU A 44 -15.74 6.17 5.13
C GLU A 44 -16.19 7.64 5.08
N LEU A 45 -15.25 8.59 5.13
CA LEU A 45 -15.56 10.01 4.97
C LEU A 45 -16.12 10.33 3.57
N MET A 46 -15.54 9.73 2.52
CA MET A 46 -16.04 9.89 1.16
C MET A 46 -17.46 9.30 1.01
N GLN A 47 -17.73 8.14 1.61
CA GLN A 47 -19.07 7.56 1.63
C GLN A 47 -20.06 8.47 2.34
N MET A 48 -19.68 9.04 3.49
CA MET A 48 -20.54 9.98 4.23
C MET A 48 -20.93 11.21 3.39
N LEU A 49 -20.00 11.73 2.58
CA LEU A 49 -20.28 12.85 1.66
C LEU A 49 -21.21 12.46 0.50
N VAL A 50 -21.14 11.20 0.05
CA VAL A 50 -22.07 10.65 -0.95
C VAL A 50 -23.45 10.46 -0.34
N ASP A 51 -23.53 9.84 0.82
CA ASP A 51 -24.78 9.57 1.54
C ASP A 51 -25.50 10.87 1.92
N SER A 52 -24.76 11.95 2.19
CA SER A 52 -25.34 13.26 2.46
C SER A 52 -25.77 14.01 1.19
N GLY A 53 -25.51 13.48 0.00
CA GLY A 53 -25.79 14.12 -1.29
C GLY A 53 -24.87 15.30 -1.61
N THR A 54 -23.77 15.48 -0.88
CA THR A 54 -22.81 16.59 -1.11
C THR A 54 -21.96 16.33 -2.36
N VAL A 55 -21.68 15.06 -2.65
CA VAL A 55 -20.88 14.61 -3.81
C VAL A 55 -21.57 13.42 -4.45
N HIS A 56 -21.57 13.34 -5.79
CA HIS A 56 -22.09 12.15 -6.48
C HIS A 56 -21.01 11.06 -6.57
N ALA A 57 -21.39 9.80 -6.38
CA ALA A 57 -20.50 8.66 -6.49
C ALA A 57 -19.83 8.57 -7.88
N GLU A 58 -20.57 8.92 -8.93
CA GLU A 58 -20.10 8.97 -10.32
C GLU A 58 -18.95 9.95 -10.52
N ASP A 59 -19.00 11.13 -9.88
CA ASP A 59 -17.94 12.15 -9.95
C ASP A 59 -16.64 11.63 -9.33
N ILE A 60 -16.75 10.89 -8.22
CA ILE A 60 -15.62 10.24 -7.56
C ILE A 60 -15.02 9.18 -8.49
N ALA A 61 -15.85 8.29 -9.04
CA ALA A 61 -15.40 7.23 -9.93
C ALA A 61 -14.74 7.79 -11.20
N ALA A 62 -15.32 8.83 -11.81
CA ALA A 62 -14.75 9.53 -12.96
C ALA A 62 -13.40 10.18 -12.61
N ARG A 63 -13.31 10.83 -11.45
CA ARG A 63 -12.05 11.44 -10.99
C ARG A 63 -10.96 10.41 -10.75
N MET A 64 -11.28 9.26 -10.16
CA MET A 64 -10.31 8.17 -9.97
C MET A 64 -9.80 7.60 -11.29
N ARG A 65 -10.69 7.43 -12.29
CA ARG A 65 -10.29 7.02 -13.65
C ARG A 65 -9.32 8.03 -14.26
N HIS A 66 -9.65 9.32 -14.19
CA HIS A 66 -8.77 10.39 -14.67
C HIS A 66 -7.40 10.36 -13.96
N LEU A 67 -7.36 10.16 -12.65
CA LEU A 67 -6.08 10.04 -11.93
C LEU A 67 -5.27 8.82 -12.38
N MET A 68 -5.90 7.67 -12.60
CA MET A 68 -5.21 6.48 -13.12
C MET A 68 -4.58 6.69 -14.50
N GLU A 69 -5.25 7.43 -15.39
CA GLU A 69 -4.75 7.76 -16.73
C GLU A 69 -3.48 8.62 -16.69
N HIS A 70 -3.34 9.46 -15.66
CA HIS A 70 -2.21 10.39 -15.50
C HIS A 70 -1.14 9.88 -14.52
N THR A 71 -1.35 8.70 -13.93
CA THR A 71 -0.38 8.08 -13.01
C THR A 71 0.57 7.19 -13.80
N ASP A 72 1.87 7.25 -13.48
CA ASP A 72 2.87 6.40 -14.11
C ASP A 72 2.40 4.94 -14.08
N SER A 73 2.41 4.30 -15.25
CA SER A 73 2.13 2.87 -15.42
C SER A 73 2.92 1.95 -14.49
N LYS A 74 4.10 2.40 -14.00
CA LYS A 74 4.95 1.65 -13.07
C LYS A 74 4.56 1.85 -11.60
N ASP A 75 3.78 2.88 -11.27
CA ASP A 75 3.28 3.10 -9.91
C ASP A 75 2.02 2.25 -9.66
N MET A 76 2.25 0.96 -9.44
CA MET A 76 1.20 -0.03 -9.23
C MET A 76 0.40 0.23 -7.94
N ALA A 77 1.02 0.83 -6.92
CA ALA A 77 0.36 1.09 -5.64
C ALA A 77 -0.69 2.20 -5.77
N ALA A 78 -0.33 3.32 -6.39
CA ALA A 78 -1.28 4.41 -6.65
C ALA A 78 -2.43 3.95 -7.56
N ARG A 79 -2.10 3.22 -8.64
CA ARG A 79 -3.11 2.69 -9.57
C ARG A 79 -4.08 1.72 -8.88
N ALA A 80 -3.60 0.82 -8.03
CA ALA A 80 -4.45 -0.10 -7.27
C ALA A 80 -5.39 0.64 -6.32
N LEU A 81 -4.90 1.69 -5.64
CA LEU A 81 -5.72 2.51 -4.76
C LEU A 81 -6.83 3.23 -5.52
N PHE A 82 -6.51 3.86 -6.65
CA PHE A 82 -7.52 4.54 -7.46
C PHE A 82 -8.56 3.56 -8.01
N ASP A 83 -8.14 2.37 -8.44
CA ASP A 83 -9.07 1.36 -8.93
C ASP A 83 -9.99 0.82 -7.83
N GLN A 84 -9.47 0.65 -6.61
CA GLN A 84 -10.26 0.27 -5.44
C GLN A 84 -11.34 1.31 -5.13
N VAL A 85 -10.97 2.59 -5.07
CA VAL A 85 -11.92 3.69 -4.82
C VAL A 85 -12.93 3.78 -5.97
N ARG A 86 -12.46 3.77 -7.23
CA ARG A 86 -13.32 3.78 -8.42
C ARG A 86 -14.35 2.66 -8.39
N SER A 87 -13.92 1.43 -8.10
CA SER A 87 -14.80 0.25 -8.12
C SER A 87 -15.87 0.32 -7.03
N ARG A 88 -15.54 0.87 -5.85
CA ARG A 88 -16.50 1.05 -4.76
C ARG A 88 -17.64 2.01 -5.15
N PHE A 89 -17.31 3.13 -5.79
CA PHE A 89 -18.28 4.19 -6.10
C PHE A 89 -18.93 4.06 -7.48
N ALA A 90 -18.43 3.18 -8.36
CA ALA A 90 -19.06 2.89 -9.66
C ALA A 90 -20.26 1.94 -9.58
N THR A 91 -20.48 1.29 -8.44
CA THR A 91 -21.57 0.31 -8.23
C THR A 91 -22.74 0.84 -7.39
N GLN A 92 -22.70 2.12 -7.00
CA GLN A 92 -23.76 2.81 -6.27
C GLN A 92 -24.57 3.66 -7.23
#